data_AF-A0A5N6F5Y1-F1
#
_entry.id   AF-A0A5N6F5Y1-F1
#
_cell.length_a   1.000
_cell.length_b   1.000
_cell.length_c   1.000
_cell.angle_alpha   90.00
_cell.angle_beta   90.00
_cell.angle_gamma   90.00
#
_symmetry.space_group_name_H-M   'P 1'
#
loop_
_entity.id
_entity.type
_entity.pdbx_description
1 polymer ?
#
loop_
_entity_poly.entity_id
_entity_poly.type
_entity_poly.pdbx_seq_one_letter_code
_entity_poly.pdbx_strand_id
1 'polypeptide(L)'
;MSQTSMATHATDGPNTTIDASVSPSGEQHGLTKKAKVDLNGVTKTLLITLIARAYDFSVPRPILGDPYAQDILDRLDFHVGKMTMTPFQMACIALRTSRFDRWTSSFLQHNPNTTVLHLACGLDSRMDRIKWGENTRWVDIDLPEVIALRRKVQPTSLPGRDYSLLGIDVLNKAWMHEISTDGPVHVVMEGLLCYAICQKMM
;
A
#
# COMPACT_ATOMS: atom_id res chain seq x y z
N MET A 1 8.17 70.42 3.58
CA MET A 1 6.97 70.10 4.39
C MET A 1 5.88 69.81 3.36
N SER A 2 5.43 68.59 3.10
CA SER A 2 4.96 67.54 4.00
C SER A 2 5.17 66.17 3.35
N GLN A 3 5.42 65.13 4.16
CA GLN A 3 5.59 63.74 3.73
C GLN A 3 4.25 63.03 3.59
N THR A 4 4.15 62.13 2.61
CA THR A 4 3.14 61.08 2.48
C THR A 4 3.79 59.73 2.80
N SER A 5 3.21 58.94 3.71
CA SER A 5 3.53 57.51 3.86
C SER A 5 2.39 56.75 4.59
N MET A 6 2.43 55.43 4.43
CA MET A 6 1.36 54.44 4.31
C MET A 6 0.68 53.93 5.60
N ALA A 7 -0.60 53.58 5.40
CA ALA A 7 -1.36 52.39 5.82
C ALA A 7 -0.85 51.45 6.93
N THR A 8 -1.77 51.03 7.83
CA THR A 8 -1.96 49.63 8.23
C THR A 8 -3.42 49.37 8.65
N HIS A 9 -4.05 48.36 8.03
CA HIS A 9 -5.26 47.69 8.51
C HIS A 9 -4.97 46.19 8.42
N ALA A 10 -5.13 45.46 9.53
CA ALA A 10 -5.28 44.01 9.53
C ALA A 10 -6.11 43.62 10.76
N THR A 11 -7.29 43.06 10.49
CA THR A 11 -8.28 42.56 11.44
C THR A 11 -8.11 41.07 11.70
N ASP A 12 -8.52 40.66 12.89
CA ASP A 12 -8.62 39.29 13.43
C ASP A 12 -9.29 38.27 12.49
N GLY A 13 -8.81 37.02 12.56
CA GLY A 13 -9.46 35.84 11.98
C GLY A 13 -9.58 34.71 13.03
N PRO A 14 -10.71 33.99 13.12
CA PRO A 14 -10.97 33.05 14.20
C PRO A 14 -10.44 31.63 13.92
N ASN A 15 -9.98 31.00 15.00
CA ASN A 15 -9.52 29.63 15.11
C ASN A 15 -10.72 28.66 15.03
N THR A 16 -10.74 27.74 14.08
CA THR A 16 -11.86 26.78 13.91
C THR A 16 -11.36 25.35 14.08
N THR A 17 -11.64 24.75 15.24
CA THR A 17 -11.62 23.31 15.50
C THR A 17 -12.88 22.68 14.91
N ILE A 18 -12.72 21.66 14.04
CA ILE A 18 -13.85 20.93 13.45
C ILE A 18 -14.13 19.70 14.31
N ASP A 19 -15.30 19.72 14.95
CA ASP A 19 -15.89 18.63 15.72
C ASP A 19 -16.90 17.92 14.81
N ALA A 20 -16.62 16.67 14.41
CA ALA A 20 -17.47 15.92 13.49
C ALA A 20 -18.46 15.05 14.28
N SER A 21 -19.57 15.64 14.71
CA SER A 21 -20.75 14.89 15.19
C SER A 21 -21.89 14.99 14.17
N VAL A 22 -22.01 13.96 13.32
CA VAL A 22 -23.21 13.71 12.52
C VAL A 22 -23.57 12.24 12.67
N SER A 23 -24.77 11.98 13.18
CA SER A 23 -25.36 10.64 13.24
C SER A 23 -26.01 10.30 11.88
N PRO A 24 -25.83 9.09 11.30
CA PRO A 24 -26.51 8.72 10.08
C PRO A 24 -27.81 7.95 10.36
N SER A 25 -28.90 8.40 9.74
CA SER A 25 -30.11 7.63 9.54
C SER A 25 -29.90 6.57 8.46
N GLY A 26 -29.99 5.30 8.88
CA GLY A 26 -30.43 4.11 8.14
C GLY A 26 -30.05 3.91 6.66
N GLU A 27 -29.19 2.93 6.41
CA GLU A 27 -29.46 1.81 5.49
C GLU A 27 -28.49 0.66 5.82
N GLN A 28 -29.03 -0.52 6.15
CA GLN A 28 -28.23 -1.70 6.51
C GLN A 28 -27.73 -2.40 5.24
N HIS A 29 -26.44 -2.23 4.92
CA HIS A 29 -25.74 -3.08 3.95
C HIS A 29 -25.10 -4.26 4.69
N GLY A 30 -25.34 -5.48 4.19
CA GLY A 30 -25.09 -6.74 4.89
C GLY A 30 -23.69 -6.91 5.49
N LEU A 31 -23.62 -7.54 6.68
CA LEU A 31 -22.39 -7.82 7.40
C LEU A 31 -21.46 -8.74 6.59
N THR A 32 -20.56 -8.15 5.80
CA THR A 32 -19.30 -8.81 5.44
C THR A 32 -18.46 -8.88 6.71
N LYS A 33 -18.19 -10.10 7.19
CA LYS A 33 -17.36 -10.34 8.37
C LYS A 33 -15.94 -9.82 8.10
N LYS A 34 -15.58 -8.71 8.75
CA LYS A 34 -14.23 -8.10 8.63
C LYS A 34 -13.14 -9.07 9.10
N ALA A 35 -11.97 -9.00 8.47
CA ALA A 35 -10.83 -9.83 8.79
C ALA A 35 -10.09 -9.28 10.02
N LYS A 36 -10.00 -10.07 11.09
CA LYS A 36 -9.21 -9.71 12.29
C LYS A 36 -7.72 -9.63 11.97
N VAL A 37 -7.08 -8.61 12.55
CA VAL A 37 -5.65 -8.35 12.41
C VAL A 37 -4.96 -8.54 13.76
N ASP A 38 -3.94 -9.39 13.82
CA ASP A 38 -3.09 -9.55 15.02
C ASP A 38 -1.86 -8.64 14.91
N LEU A 39 -1.84 -7.58 15.74
CA LEU A 39 -0.94 -6.43 15.62
C LEU A 39 0.45 -6.69 16.24
N ASN A 40 1.14 -7.76 15.81
CA ASN A 40 2.58 -7.89 16.05
C ASN A 40 3.39 -6.91 15.16
N GLY A 41 4.71 -6.78 15.40
CA GLY A 41 5.54 -5.71 14.80
C GLY A 41 5.53 -5.64 13.27
N VAL A 42 5.43 -6.78 12.57
CA VAL A 42 5.32 -6.85 11.11
C VAL A 42 3.95 -6.33 10.66
N THR A 43 2.88 -6.74 11.33
CA THR A 43 1.51 -6.31 11.05
C THR A 43 1.30 -4.81 11.20
N LYS A 44 1.98 -4.16 12.17
CA LYS A 44 1.90 -2.71 12.35
C LYS A 44 2.43 -1.94 11.13
N THR A 45 3.56 -2.37 10.56
CA THR A 45 4.13 -1.75 9.36
C THR A 45 3.26 -1.95 8.13
N LEU A 46 2.66 -3.14 7.97
CA LEU A 46 1.72 -3.43 6.88
C LEU A 46 0.57 -2.40 6.85
N LEU A 47 -0.04 -2.15 8.01
CA LEU A 47 -1.13 -1.19 8.16
C LEU A 47 -0.69 0.26 7.91
N ILE A 48 0.51 0.65 8.38
CA ILE A 48 1.05 2.00 8.14
C ILE A 48 1.04 2.33 6.65
N THR A 49 1.56 1.41 5.82
CA THR A 49 1.67 1.68 4.38
C THR A 49 0.30 1.68 3.70
N LEU A 50 -0.61 0.81 4.12
CA LEU A 50 -1.97 0.75 3.59
C LEU A 50 -2.76 2.02 3.91
N ILE A 51 -2.71 2.48 5.16
CA ILE A 51 -3.36 3.72 5.61
C ILE A 51 -2.82 4.92 4.85
N ALA A 52 -1.50 5.00 4.64
CA ALA A 52 -0.91 6.09 3.87
C ALA A 52 -1.43 6.15 2.43
N ARG A 53 -1.57 5.00 1.76
CA ARG A 53 -2.11 4.93 0.39
C ARG A 53 -3.61 5.25 0.35
N ALA A 54 -4.38 4.79 1.32
CA ALA A 54 -5.80 5.14 1.45
C ALA A 54 -6.00 6.65 1.70
N TYR A 55 -5.18 7.24 2.58
CA TYR A 55 -5.18 8.69 2.80
C TYR A 55 -4.81 9.45 1.52
N ASP A 56 -3.76 9.03 0.81
CA ASP A 56 -3.37 9.63 -0.47
C ASP A 56 -4.53 9.60 -1.48
N PHE A 57 -5.23 8.47 -1.61
CA PHE A 57 -6.40 8.36 -2.48
C PHE A 57 -7.54 9.32 -2.11
N SER A 58 -7.71 9.64 -0.82
CA SER A 58 -8.80 10.50 -0.34
C SER A 58 -8.59 12.00 -0.58
N VAL A 59 -7.35 12.45 -0.86
CA VAL A 59 -7.07 13.89 -1.03
C VAL A 59 -7.37 14.37 -2.46
N PRO A 60 -7.66 15.67 -2.68
CA PRO A 60 -8.07 16.17 -4.00
C PRO A 60 -7.06 15.97 -5.14
N ARG A 61 -5.77 15.83 -4.83
CA ARG A 61 -4.69 15.61 -5.79
C ARG A 61 -3.77 14.50 -5.26
N PRO A 62 -4.14 13.23 -5.45
CA PRO A 62 -3.35 12.09 -4.98
C PRO A 62 -2.02 11.99 -5.74
N ILE A 63 -0.99 11.45 -5.09
CA ILE A 63 0.32 11.15 -5.70
C ILE A 63 0.28 9.78 -6.39
N LEU A 64 -0.25 8.77 -5.69
CA LEU A 64 -0.42 7.42 -6.18
C LEU A 64 -1.85 7.18 -6.64
N GLY A 65 -2.82 7.57 -5.82
CA GLY A 65 -4.25 7.41 -6.10
C GLY A 65 -4.67 5.95 -6.18
N ASP A 66 -4.27 5.13 -5.21
CA ASP A 66 -4.59 3.69 -5.13
C ASP A 66 -6.03 3.46 -4.63
N PRO A 67 -7.00 3.16 -5.52
CA PRO A 67 -8.40 3.00 -5.10
C PRO A 67 -8.61 1.75 -4.25
N TYR A 68 -7.77 0.73 -4.44
CA TYR A 68 -7.88 -0.56 -3.77
C TYR A 68 -7.43 -0.48 -2.31
N ALA A 69 -6.58 0.49 -1.96
CA ALA A 69 -6.10 0.65 -0.58
C ALA A 69 -7.25 0.89 0.40
N GLN A 70 -8.23 1.73 0.02
CA GLN A 70 -9.41 2.00 0.85
C GLN A 70 -10.29 0.75 0.98
N ASP A 71 -10.56 0.06 -0.13
CA ASP A 71 -11.37 -1.17 -0.14
C ASP A 71 -10.79 -2.27 0.76
N ILE A 72 -9.46 -2.42 0.75
CA ILE A 72 -8.75 -3.37 1.63
C ILE A 72 -8.90 -2.94 3.09
N LEU A 73 -8.74 -1.65 3.36
CA LEU A 73 -8.82 -1.08 4.71
C LEU A 73 -10.21 -1.30 5.32
N ASP A 74 -11.28 -1.12 4.54
CA ASP A 74 -12.66 -1.28 4.97
C ASP A 74 -13.00 -2.74 5.37
N ARG A 75 -12.30 -3.71 4.79
CA ARG A 75 -12.45 -5.15 5.07
C ARG A 75 -11.68 -5.61 6.30
N LEU A 76 -10.82 -4.78 6.89
CA LEU A 76 -10.02 -5.11 8.06
C LEU A 76 -10.72 -4.68 9.36
N ASP A 77 -10.71 -5.56 10.35
CA ASP A 77 -11.12 -5.28 11.72
C ASP A 77 -9.87 -4.93 12.54
N PHE A 78 -9.55 -3.64 12.62
CA PHE A 78 -8.37 -3.14 13.33
C PHE A 78 -8.68 -1.83 14.03
N HIS A 79 -7.96 -1.57 15.13
CA HIS A 79 -8.00 -0.29 15.81
C HIS A 79 -6.76 0.53 15.42
N VAL A 80 -6.97 1.72 14.88
CA VAL A 80 -5.93 2.68 14.47
C VAL A 80 -5.19 3.32 15.66
N GLY A 81 -5.15 2.65 16.82
CA GLY A 81 -4.68 3.22 18.09
C GLY A 81 -3.35 3.96 17.92
N LYS A 82 -3.31 5.23 18.34
CA LYS A 82 -2.16 6.17 18.27
C LYS A 82 -1.19 5.95 17.10
N MET A 83 -1.68 5.68 15.89
CA MET A 83 -0.83 5.68 14.71
C MET A 83 -0.66 7.13 14.26
N THR A 84 0.39 7.79 14.76
CA THR A 84 0.68 9.20 14.44
C THR A 84 1.58 9.27 13.22
N MET A 85 0.98 9.50 12.04
CA MET A 85 1.73 9.92 10.85
C MET A 85 1.26 11.30 10.40
N THR A 86 2.22 12.14 10.03
CA THR A 86 1.91 13.44 9.42
C THR A 86 1.48 13.25 7.97
N PRO A 87 0.70 14.19 7.40
CA PRO A 87 0.40 14.19 5.97
C PRO A 87 1.64 14.09 5.08
N PHE A 88 2.76 14.72 5.49
CA PHE A 88 4.04 14.62 4.78
C PHE A 88 4.60 13.19 4.78
N GLN A 89 4.56 12.48 5.91
CA GLN A 89 5.01 11.08 5.98
C GLN A 89 4.14 10.16 5.11
N MET A 90 2.82 10.36 5.12
CA MET A 90 1.89 9.64 4.24
C MET A 90 2.20 9.91 2.76
N ALA A 91 2.43 11.17 2.40
CA ALA A 91 2.82 11.57 1.05
C ALA A 91 4.16 10.94 0.62
N CYS A 92 5.16 10.84 1.51
CA CYS A 92 6.42 10.16 1.22
C CYS A 92 6.22 8.67 0.90
N ILE A 93 5.33 7.99 1.61
CA ILE A 93 4.99 6.58 1.34
C ILE A 93 4.30 6.47 -0.02
N ALA A 94 3.29 7.30 -0.29
CA ALA A 94 2.60 7.30 -1.58
C ALA A 94 3.55 7.59 -2.76
N LEU A 95 4.46 8.56 -2.60
CA LEU A 95 5.49 8.88 -3.59
C LEU A 95 6.45 7.70 -3.81
N ARG A 96 6.87 7.02 -2.73
CA ARG A 96 7.71 5.82 -2.83
C ARG A 96 7.01 4.74 -3.64
N THR A 97 5.77 4.39 -3.29
CA THR A 97 5.00 3.38 -4.03
C THR A 97 4.80 3.79 -5.49
N SER A 98 4.46 5.06 -5.77
CA SER A 98 4.33 5.59 -7.14
C SER A 98 5.61 5.45 -7.95
N ARG A 99 6.79 5.60 -7.31
CA ARG A 99 8.08 5.37 -7.96
C ARG A 99 8.30 3.89 -8.31
N PHE A 100 7.96 2.96 -7.41
CA PHE A 100 8.01 1.52 -7.69
C PHE A 100 7.04 1.11 -8.81
N ASP A 101 5.86 1.73 -8.87
CA ASP A 101 4.89 1.50 -9.95
C ASP A 101 5.43 1.92 -11.30
N ARG A 102 6.08 3.09 -11.37
CA ARG A 102 6.72 3.58 -12.61
C ARG A 102 7.85 2.67 -13.08
N TRP A 103 8.70 2.20 -12.16
CA TRP A 103 9.77 1.26 -12.51
C TRP A 103 9.23 -0.08 -12.99
N THR A 104 8.24 -0.61 -12.29
CA THR A 104 7.59 -1.88 -12.66
C THR A 104 6.90 -1.78 -14.01
N SER A 105 6.12 -0.72 -14.23
CA SER A 105 5.44 -0.49 -15.51
C SER A 105 6.43 -0.32 -16.66
N SER A 106 7.52 0.42 -16.44
CA SER A 106 8.57 0.61 -17.45
C SER A 106 9.27 -0.71 -17.78
N PHE A 107 9.58 -1.55 -16.78
CA PHE A 107 10.18 -2.85 -17.02
C PHE A 107 9.25 -3.75 -17.85
N LEU A 108 7.97 -3.83 -17.47
CA LEU A 108 6.98 -4.66 -18.16
C LEU A 108 6.74 -4.25 -19.61
N GLN A 109 6.81 -2.95 -19.91
CA GLN A 109 6.70 -2.44 -21.29
C GLN A 109 7.84 -2.92 -22.20
N HIS A 110 9.03 -3.17 -21.66
CA HIS A 110 10.20 -3.62 -22.42
C HIS A 110 10.39 -5.15 -22.38
N ASN A 111 9.67 -5.85 -21.50
CA ASN A 111 9.83 -7.29 -21.26
C ASN A 111 8.45 -7.97 -21.21
N PRO A 112 7.80 -8.22 -22.37
CA PRO A 112 6.43 -8.76 -22.40
C PRO A 112 6.32 -10.20 -21.88
N ASN A 113 7.42 -10.96 -21.92
CA ASN A 113 7.53 -12.31 -21.37
C ASN A 113 8.45 -12.25 -20.14
N THR A 114 7.89 -12.19 -18.94
CA THR A 114 8.67 -11.98 -17.71
C THR A 114 7.98 -12.55 -16.48
N THR A 115 8.75 -12.78 -15.43
CA THR A 115 8.23 -13.05 -14.10
C THR A 115 8.42 -11.83 -13.20
N VAL A 116 7.36 -11.36 -12.57
CA VAL A 116 7.40 -10.37 -11.49
C VAL A 116 7.38 -11.10 -10.16
N LEU A 117 8.41 -10.86 -9.34
CA LEU A 117 8.48 -11.31 -7.96
C LEU A 117 8.28 -10.12 -7.04
N HIS A 118 7.20 -10.12 -6.28
CA HIS A 118 6.92 -9.10 -5.29
C HIS A 118 7.17 -9.66 -3.90
N LEU A 119 8.34 -9.36 -3.36
CA LEU A 119 8.82 -9.91 -2.10
C LEU A 119 8.41 -9.00 -0.94
N ALA A 120 7.92 -9.62 0.12
CA ALA A 120 7.24 -8.94 1.23
C ALA A 120 6.11 -8.03 0.72
N CYS A 121 5.23 -8.62 -0.09
CA CYS A 121 4.18 -7.89 -0.81
C CYS A 121 3.15 -7.20 0.08
N GLY A 122 3.02 -7.63 1.33
CA GLY A 122 2.08 -7.10 2.29
C GLY A 122 0.65 -7.03 1.75
N LEU A 123 0.03 -5.87 1.98
CA LEU A 123 -1.30 -5.51 1.50
C LEU A 123 -1.25 -4.55 0.30
N ASP A 124 -0.18 -4.61 -0.50
CA ASP A 124 -0.04 -3.79 -1.70
C ASP A 124 -0.90 -4.37 -2.86
N SER A 125 -1.74 -3.53 -3.46
CA SER A 125 -2.66 -3.83 -4.56
C SER A 125 -2.03 -3.68 -5.96
N ARG A 126 -0.70 -3.69 -6.06
CA ARG A 126 0.00 -3.36 -7.32
C ARG A 126 -0.36 -4.27 -8.49
N MET A 127 -0.70 -5.52 -8.19
CA MET A 127 -1.19 -6.49 -9.18
C MET A 127 -2.55 -6.08 -9.81
N ASP A 128 -3.36 -5.28 -9.10
CA ASP A 128 -4.65 -4.76 -9.57
C ASP A 128 -4.53 -3.42 -10.32
N ARG A 129 -3.55 -2.56 -9.97
CA ARG A 129 -3.41 -1.21 -10.55
C ARG A 129 -2.36 -1.09 -11.66
N ILE A 130 -1.34 -1.95 -11.70
CA ILE A 130 -0.37 -1.96 -12.79
C ILE A 130 -0.90 -2.81 -13.94
N LYS A 131 -0.76 -2.31 -15.17
CA LYS A 131 -1.01 -3.10 -16.38
C LYS A 131 0.18 -4.00 -16.67
N TRP A 132 -0.07 -5.30 -16.74
CA TRP A 132 0.89 -6.32 -17.16
C TRP A 132 0.30 -7.20 -18.26
N GLY A 133 1.13 -7.92 -19.02
CA GLY A 133 0.74 -8.70 -20.19
C GLY A 133 0.26 -10.12 -19.87
N GLU A 134 -0.36 -10.81 -20.83
CA GLU A 134 -0.84 -12.20 -20.65
C GLU A 134 0.31 -13.20 -20.47
N ASN A 135 1.48 -12.90 -21.03
CA ASN A 135 2.69 -13.72 -20.90
C ASN A 135 3.57 -13.32 -19.68
N THR A 136 3.01 -12.53 -18.75
CA THR A 136 3.68 -12.17 -17.51
C THR A 136 3.18 -13.06 -16.38
N ARG A 137 4.08 -13.69 -15.65
CA ARG A 137 3.77 -14.37 -14.39
C ARG A 137 3.98 -13.40 -13.24
N TRP A 138 3.00 -13.26 -12.36
CA TRP A 138 3.11 -12.42 -11.17
C TRP A 138 3.00 -13.25 -9.89
N VAL A 139 4.02 -13.18 -9.04
CA VAL A 139 4.06 -13.89 -7.76
C VAL A 139 4.20 -12.89 -6.63
N ASP A 140 3.17 -12.79 -5.81
CA ASP A 140 3.20 -12.06 -4.54
C ASP A 140 3.68 -13.01 -3.44
N ILE A 141 4.76 -12.66 -2.75
CA ILE A 141 5.44 -13.48 -1.76
C ILE A 141 5.52 -12.74 -0.43
N ASP A 142 5.07 -13.36 0.65
CA ASP A 142 5.19 -12.85 2.00
C ASP A 142 5.07 -13.98 3.03
N LEU A 143 5.24 -13.67 4.31
CA LEU A 143 5.06 -14.61 5.40
C LEU A 143 3.67 -15.28 5.33
N PRO A 144 3.56 -16.57 5.71
CA PRO A 144 2.30 -17.32 5.63
C PRO A 144 1.10 -16.61 6.25
N GLU A 145 1.28 -15.93 7.40
CA GLU A 145 0.25 -15.18 8.09
C GLU A 145 -0.22 -13.93 7.32
N VAL A 146 0.69 -13.27 6.59
CA VAL A 146 0.38 -12.10 5.76
C VAL A 146 -0.40 -12.54 4.54
N ILE A 147 0.02 -13.62 3.88
CA ILE A 147 -0.72 -14.20 2.76
C ILE A 147 -2.10 -14.71 3.21
N ALA A 148 -2.21 -15.31 4.39
CA ALA A 148 -3.49 -15.72 4.96
C ALA A 148 -4.43 -14.52 5.22
N LEU A 149 -3.90 -13.36 5.62
CA LEU A 149 -4.67 -12.13 5.73
C LEU A 149 -5.08 -11.61 4.35
N ARG A 150 -4.15 -11.52 3.40
CA ARG A 150 -4.39 -11.04 2.03
C ARG A 150 -5.51 -11.81 1.35
N ARG A 151 -5.56 -13.15 1.49
CA ARG A 151 -6.64 -14.00 0.94
C ARG A 151 -8.04 -13.65 1.45
N LYS A 152 -8.16 -12.96 2.59
CA LYS A 152 -9.46 -12.53 3.15
C LYS A 152 -9.91 -11.16 2.61
N VAL A 153 -8.98 -10.34 2.13
CA VAL A 153 -9.24 -8.92 1.82
C VAL A 153 -8.95 -8.51 0.38
N GLN A 154 -8.20 -9.33 -0.37
CA GLN A 154 -7.83 -9.11 -1.78
C GLN A 154 -8.13 -10.35 -2.64
N PRO A 155 -8.18 -10.22 -3.98
CA PRO A 155 -8.32 -11.35 -4.88
C PRO A 155 -7.22 -12.41 -4.67
N THR A 156 -7.60 -13.68 -4.72
CA THR A 156 -6.66 -14.81 -4.61
C THR A 156 -6.19 -15.34 -5.96
N SER A 157 -6.83 -14.89 -7.04
CA SER A 157 -6.58 -15.23 -8.43
C SER A 157 -7.13 -14.11 -9.31
N LEU A 158 -6.55 -13.92 -10.48
CA LEU A 158 -7.05 -12.99 -11.49
C LEU A 158 -7.47 -13.81 -12.73
N PRO A 159 -8.75 -13.80 -13.13
CA PRO A 159 -9.20 -14.55 -14.29
C PRO A 159 -8.40 -14.21 -15.56
N GLY A 160 -7.95 -15.22 -16.28
CA GLY A 160 -7.16 -15.05 -17.51
C GLY A 160 -5.73 -14.57 -17.29
N ARG A 161 -5.21 -14.61 -16.06
CA ARG A 161 -3.88 -14.13 -15.70
C ARG A 161 -3.10 -15.17 -14.89
N ASP A 162 -1.80 -15.26 -15.13
CA ASP A 162 -0.88 -16.06 -14.31
C ASP A 162 -0.48 -15.28 -13.05
N TYR A 163 -1.38 -15.30 -12.05
CA TYR A 163 -1.18 -14.68 -10.74
C TYR A 163 -1.16 -15.73 -9.63
N SER A 164 -0.20 -15.64 -8.72
CA SER A 164 -0.08 -16.54 -7.58
C SER A 164 0.35 -15.83 -6.30
N LEU A 165 -0.04 -16.45 -5.18
CA LEU A 165 0.28 -16.04 -3.82
C LEU A 165 1.09 -17.13 -3.14
N LEU A 166 2.30 -16.81 -2.70
CA LEU A 166 3.20 -17.74 -2.03
C LEU A 166 3.45 -17.31 -0.58
N GLY A 167 2.98 -18.13 0.37
CA GLY A 167 3.20 -17.93 1.81
C GLY A 167 4.50 -18.58 2.25
N ILE A 168 5.60 -17.83 2.22
CA ILE A 168 6.92 -18.29 2.67
C ILE A 168 7.76 -17.10 3.15
N ASP A 169 8.60 -17.34 4.15
CA ASP A 169 9.65 -16.38 4.49
C ASP A 169 10.61 -16.22 3.29
N VAL A 170 10.71 -15.01 2.77
CA VAL A 170 11.60 -14.66 1.64
C VAL A 170 13.08 -14.89 1.96
N LEU A 171 13.46 -14.97 3.24
CA LEU A 171 14.81 -15.33 3.69
C LEU A 171 15.09 -16.83 3.59
N ASN A 172 14.06 -17.68 3.55
CA ASN A 172 14.20 -19.09 3.25
C ASN A 172 14.49 -19.25 1.76
N LYS A 173 15.60 -19.87 1.39
CA LYS A 173 16.01 -19.97 -0.02
C LYS A 173 15.21 -20.97 -0.85
N ALA A 174 14.42 -21.82 -0.22
CA ALA A 174 13.72 -22.94 -0.88
C ALA A 174 12.81 -22.48 -2.03
N TRP A 175 12.11 -21.35 -1.88
CA TRP A 175 11.19 -20.84 -2.90
C TRP A 175 11.88 -20.46 -4.21
N MET A 176 13.17 -20.11 -4.17
CA MET A 176 13.88 -19.68 -5.37
C MET A 176 14.02 -20.80 -6.40
N HIS A 177 13.98 -22.07 -5.97
CA HIS A 177 14.06 -23.22 -6.89
C HIS A 177 12.79 -23.41 -7.73
N GLU A 178 11.67 -22.76 -7.36
CA GLU A 178 10.39 -22.86 -8.06
C GLU A 178 10.19 -21.74 -9.10
N ILE A 179 11.12 -20.79 -9.18
CA ILE A 179 11.07 -19.68 -10.12
C ILE A 179 11.90 -20.02 -11.36
N SER A 180 11.27 -20.01 -12.53
CA SER A 180 12.01 -20.15 -13.81
C SER A 180 12.95 -18.96 -14.00
N THR A 181 14.17 -19.26 -14.41
CA THR A 181 15.22 -18.29 -14.75
C THR A 181 15.46 -18.19 -16.25
N ASP A 182 14.56 -18.74 -17.07
CA ASP A 182 14.73 -18.83 -18.53
C ASP A 182 14.43 -17.51 -19.25
N GLY A 183 14.04 -16.47 -18.50
CA GLY A 183 13.73 -15.15 -19.04
C GLY A 183 13.94 -14.03 -18.01
N PRO A 184 13.63 -12.77 -18.39
CA PRO A 184 13.77 -11.63 -17.49
C PRO A 184 12.91 -11.79 -16.23
N VAL A 185 13.47 -11.40 -15.09
CA VAL A 185 12.78 -11.37 -13.79
C VAL A 185 12.83 -9.96 -13.22
N HIS A 186 11.66 -9.42 -12.85
CA HIS A 186 11.55 -8.14 -12.16
C HIS A 186 11.25 -8.35 -10.69
N VAL A 187 12.18 -7.95 -9.83
CA VAL A 187 12.04 -8.11 -8.37
C VAL A 187 11.63 -6.77 -7.75
N VAL A 188 10.50 -6.77 -7.05
CA VAL A 188 10.02 -5.64 -6.25
C VAL A 188 10.18 -5.98 -4.78
N MET A 189 10.97 -5.17 -4.07
CA MET A 189 11.21 -5.24 -2.63
C MET A 189 10.98 -3.86 -2.02
N GLU A 190 9.72 -3.48 -1.82
CA GLU A 190 9.38 -2.20 -1.19
C GLU A 190 9.32 -2.36 0.34
N GLY A 191 10.14 -1.59 1.08
CA GLY A 191 10.05 -1.56 2.54
C GLY A 191 10.54 -2.83 3.25
N LEU A 192 11.25 -3.74 2.57
CA LEU A 192 11.75 -5.00 3.13
C LEU A 192 13.16 -4.88 3.75
N LEU A 193 14.09 -4.24 3.05
CA LEU A 193 15.53 -4.32 3.39
C LEU A 193 15.88 -3.77 4.78
N CYS A 194 15.13 -2.80 5.28
CA CYS A 194 15.34 -2.26 6.63
C CYS A 194 15.05 -3.28 7.76
N TYR A 195 14.32 -4.37 7.47
CA TYR A 195 14.03 -5.43 8.43
C TYR A 195 14.95 -6.64 8.25
N ALA A 196 15.23 -7.01 7.00
CA ALA A 196 16.07 -8.17 6.69
C ALA A 196 17.54 -7.99 7.09
N ILE A 197 18.09 -6.77 7.00
CA ILE A 197 19.47 -6.48 7.39
C ILE A 197 19.62 -6.51 8.92
N CYS A 198 18.66 -5.94 9.66
CA CYS A 198 18.69 -5.94 11.12
C CYS A 198 18.58 -7.34 11.72
N GLN A 199 17.81 -8.25 11.12
CA GLN A 199 17.70 -9.64 11.61
C GLN A 199 18.98 -10.46 11.45
N LYS A 200 19.83 -10.17 10.45
CA LYS A 200 21.10 -10.88 10.28
C LYS A 200 22.22 -10.38 11.20
N MET A 201 22.02 -9.23 11.84
CA MET A 201 23.00 -8.62 12.75
C MET A 201 22.68 -8.91 14.23
N MET A 202 21.62 -9.68 14.51
CA MET A 202 21.26 -10.22 15.82
C MET A 202 21.46 -11.72 15.82
#